data_AF-A0A844X5Z6-F1
#
_entry.id   AF-A0A844X5Z6-F1
#
_cell.length_a   1.000
_cell.length_b   1.000
_cell.length_c   1.000
_cell.angle_alpha   90.00
_cell.angle_beta   90.00
_cell.angle_gamma   90.00
#
_symmetry.space_group_name_H-M   'P 1'
#
loop_
_entity.id
_entity.type
_entity.pdbx_description
1 polymer ?
#
loop_
_entity_poly.entity_id
_entity_poly.type
_entity_poly.pdbx_seq_one_letter_code
_entity_poly.pdbx_strand_id
1 'polypeptide(L)'
;MSQESPLFNALALTIKQVTPTLEKDEKIYAHQIVAVSDAGRRFTLKERRGLPMQKYVGQKLQCIIEILDAQFFFPANKKEIDALPATTLKGIYQWKETGYKFIPELIRMVEGALDDEDHDYDEDEYEEKAPEYFANWGEFGLGLDIYQTKPMIKMGNGVCLLNEYCQEELIDEWEYGQELYFMPKTLLLRGIHTGKLKYNPIALAQT
;
A
#
# COMPACT_ATOMS: atom_id res chain seq x y z
N MET A 1 8.63 -19.07 -16.48
CA MET A 1 8.19 -18.53 -15.18
C MET A 1 7.45 -17.25 -15.49
N SER A 2 6.19 -17.07 -15.06
CA SER A 2 5.51 -15.78 -15.25
C SER A 2 6.23 -14.76 -14.37
N GLN A 3 6.94 -13.81 -14.97
CA GLN A 3 7.53 -12.70 -14.24
C GLN A 3 6.38 -11.91 -13.58
N GLU A 4 6.38 -11.83 -12.25
CA GLU A 4 5.44 -10.97 -11.54
C GLU A 4 5.73 -9.51 -11.94
N SER A 5 4.68 -8.70 -12.12
CA SER A 5 4.84 -7.28 -12.42
C SER A 5 5.62 -6.59 -11.29
N PRO A 6 6.66 -5.79 -11.59
CA PRO A 6 7.39 -5.03 -10.57
C PRO A 6 6.52 -3.93 -9.95
N LEU A 7 5.42 -3.53 -10.60
CA LEU A 7 4.46 -2.58 -10.04
C LEU A 7 3.59 -3.23 -8.96
N PHE A 8 3.66 -2.66 -7.76
CA PHE A 8 2.71 -2.90 -6.69
C PHE A 8 1.43 -2.12 -6.90
N ASN A 9 0.32 -2.85 -6.81
CA ASN A 9 -1.01 -2.28 -6.81
C ASN A 9 -1.37 -1.81 -5.40
N ALA A 10 -1.97 -0.63 -5.31
CA ALA A 10 -2.61 -0.17 -4.08
C ALA A 10 -3.89 -0.98 -3.79
N LEU A 11 -4.36 -0.97 -2.53
CA LEU A 11 -5.56 -1.71 -2.17
C LEU A 11 -6.82 -0.94 -2.60
N ALA A 12 -7.66 -1.58 -3.42
CA ALA A 12 -8.89 -0.96 -3.89
C ALA A 12 -10.02 -1.06 -2.86
N LEU A 13 -10.48 0.09 -2.33
CA LEU A 13 -11.50 0.15 -1.29
C LEU A 13 -12.61 1.14 -1.64
N THR A 14 -13.86 0.77 -1.34
CA THR A 14 -15.01 1.69 -1.40
C THR A 14 -15.19 2.38 -0.06
N ILE A 15 -15.13 3.70 -0.04
CA ILE A 15 -15.36 4.48 1.19
C ILE A 15 -16.85 4.44 1.53
N LYS A 16 -17.19 3.99 2.73
CA LYS A 16 -18.58 3.86 3.19
C LYS A 16 -18.97 4.95 4.18
N GLN A 17 -18.04 5.35 5.04
CA GLN A 17 -18.28 6.37 6.06
C GLN A 17 -16.99 7.09 6.38
N VAL A 18 -17.09 8.38 6.64
CA VAL A 18 -16.00 9.25 7.11
C VAL A 18 -16.52 9.98 8.34
N THR A 19 -15.75 9.96 9.42
CA THR A 19 -16.07 10.66 10.67
C THR A 19 -14.87 11.48 11.09
N PRO A 20 -14.97 12.81 11.23
CA PRO A 20 -13.91 13.64 11.80
C PRO A 20 -13.55 13.14 13.21
N THR A 21 -12.26 13.05 13.50
CA THR A 21 -11.74 12.63 14.83
C THR A 21 -10.89 13.68 15.50
N LEU A 22 -10.42 14.68 14.74
CA LEU A 22 -9.77 15.87 15.26
C LEU A 22 -10.21 17.08 14.43
N GLU A 23 -10.92 18.00 15.06
CA GLU A 23 -11.43 19.22 14.45
C GLU A 23 -11.15 20.39 15.39
N LYS A 24 -10.66 21.50 14.82
CA LYS A 24 -10.41 22.74 15.54
C LYS A 24 -10.57 23.91 14.59
N ASP A 25 -11.28 24.95 15.03
CA ASP A 25 -11.49 26.19 14.26
C ASP A 25 -12.05 25.90 12.84
N GLU A 26 -13.08 25.04 12.76
CA GLU A 26 -13.73 24.58 11.51
C GLU A 26 -12.83 23.84 10.51
N LYS A 27 -11.58 23.55 10.92
CA LYS A 27 -10.62 22.76 10.14
C LYS A 27 -10.54 21.35 10.71
N ILE A 28 -10.72 20.36 9.83
CA ILE A 28 -10.56 18.95 10.17
C ILE A 28 -9.11 18.53 9.90
N TYR A 29 -8.49 17.90 10.89
CA TYR A 29 -7.09 17.46 10.84
C TYR A 29 -6.96 15.94 10.78
N ALA A 30 -7.99 15.21 11.19
CA ALA A 30 -7.99 13.76 11.15
C ALA A 30 -9.39 13.18 10.97
N HIS A 31 -9.44 12.01 10.34
CA HIS A 31 -10.66 11.25 10.12
C HIS A 31 -10.49 9.80 10.57
N GLN A 32 -11.59 9.19 10.97
CA GLN A 32 -11.78 7.74 10.93
C GLN A 32 -12.62 7.40 9.70
N ILE A 33 -12.18 6.43 8.93
CA ILE A 33 -12.79 6.04 7.66
C ILE A 33 -13.19 4.58 7.75
N VAL A 34 -14.44 4.28 7.44
CA VAL A 34 -14.90 2.91 7.19
C VAL A 34 -14.89 2.67 5.69
N ALA A 35 -14.17 1.66 5.26
CA ALA A 35 -14.09 1.28 3.86
C ALA A 35 -14.31 -0.22 3.67
N VAL A 36 -14.70 -0.64 2.47
CA VAL A 36 -15.02 -2.03 2.14
C VAL A 36 -14.33 -2.43 0.83
N SER A 37 -13.65 -3.58 0.82
CA SER A 37 -13.09 -4.14 -0.42
C SER A 37 -14.17 -4.81 -1.28
N ASP A 38 -13.82 -5.15 -2.53
CA ASP A 38 -14.75 -5.87 -3.43
C ASP A 38 -15.20 -7.23 -2.87
N ALA A 39 -14.34 -7.88 -2.08
CA ALA A 39 -14.66 -9.12 -1.38
C ALA A 39 -15.59 -8.92 -0.16
N GLY A 40 -16.13 -7.71 0.04
CA GLY A 40 -17.02 -7.37 1.14
C GLY A 40 -16.29 -7.16 2.48
N ARG A 41 -14.94 -7.11 2.47
CA ARG A 41 -14.17 -7.00 3.71
C ARG A 41 -14.16 -5.57 4.23
N ARG A 42 -14.53 -5.37 5.49
CA ARG A 42 -14.56 -4.06 6.15
C ARG A 42 -13.19 -3.71 6.76
N PHE A 43 -12.79 -2.45 6.57
CA PHE A 43 -11.59 -1.84 7.12
C PHE A 43 -11.95 -0.56 7.87
N THR A 44 -11.28 -0.31 8.99
CA THR A 44 -11.34 0.97 9.71
C THR A 44 -9.96 1.63 9.62
N LEU A 45 -9.87 2.74 8.90
CA LEU A 45 -8.63 3.46 8.61
C LEU A 45 -8.59 4.77 9.38
N LYS A 46 -7.39 5.17 9.81
CA LYS A 46 -7.10 6.52 10.30
C LYS A 46 -6.56 7.35 9.15
N GLU A 47 -6.88 8.63 9.12
CA GLU A 47 -6.32 9.64 8.21
C GLU A 47 -5.93 10.83 9.09
N ARG A 48 -4.73 11.40 8.92
CA ARG A 48 -4.12 12.37 9.88
C ARG A 48 -3.55 13.63 9.23
N ARG A 49 -3.77 13.81 7.94
CA ARG A 49 -3.32 14.95 7.13
C ARG A 49 -4.46 15.94 6.88
N GLY A 50 -5.68 15.64 7.33
CA GLY A 50 -6.85 16.49 7.12
C GLY A 50 -7.30 16.49 5.67
N LEU A 51 -7.17 15.36 4.98
CA LEU A 51 -7.62 15.23 3.60
C LEU A 51 -9.15 15.41 3.54
N PRO A 52 -9.71 16.01 2.48
CA PRO A 52 -11.16 16.24 2.34
C PRO A 52 -11.91 14.94 2.03
N MET A 53 -11.87 13.96 2.94
CA MET A 53 -12.29 12.59 2.68
C MET A 53 -13.79 12.43 2.45
N GLN A 54 -14.60 13.36 2.95
CA GLN A 54 -16.05 13.34 2.84
C GLN A 54 -16.54 13.25 1.39
N LYS A 55 -15.83 13.86 0.43
CA LYS A 55 -16.22 13.86 -0.98
C LYS A 55 -16.12 12.49 -1.65
N TYR A 56 -15.37 11.55 -1.06
CA TYR A 56 -15.19 10.21 -1.62
C TYR A 56 -16.14 9.16 -1.05
N VAL A 57 -17.06 9.53 -0.16
CA VAL A 57 -18.07 8.58 0.34
C VAL A 57 -18.87 8.01 -0.84
N GLY A 58 -18.96 6.68 -0.89
CA GLY A 58 -19.58 5.94 -1.99
C GLY A 58 -18.65 5.64 -3.17
N GLN A 59 -17.45 6.24 -3.22
CA GLN A 59 -16.50 6.05 -4.30
C GLN A 59 -15.50 4.93 -3.98
N LYS A 60 -15.05 4.26 -5.04
CA LYS A 60 -13.95 3.29 -4.98
C LYS A 60 -12.64 4.00 -5.27
N LEU A 61 -11.68 3.87 -4.35
CA LEU A 61 -10.35 4.46 -4.42
C LEU A 61 -9.29 3.37 -4.38
N GLN A 62 -8.13 3.68 -4.96
CA GLN A 62 -6.89 2.96 -4.71
C GLN A 62 -6.23 3.59 -3.49
N CYS A 63 -5.97 2.80 -2.44
CA CYS A 63 -5.49 3.29 -1.15
C CYS A 63 -4.11 2.71 -0.83
N ILE A 64 -3.14 3.56 -0.53
CA ILE A 64 -1.93 3.14 0.19
C ILE A 64 -2.30 3.06 1.66
N ILE A 65 -2.15 1.87 2.22
CA ILE A 65 -2.49 1.60 3.61
C ILE A 65 -1.23 1.11 4.31
N GLU A 66 -0.96 1.68 5.47
CA GLU A 66 0.03 1.16 6.40
C GLU A 66 -0.67 0.51 7.58
N ILE A 67 -0.29 -0.73 7.88
CA ILE A 67 -0.66 -1.45 9.09
C ILE A 67 0.27 -0.93 10.19
N LEU A 68 -0.27 -0.14 11.11
CA LEU A 68 0.49 0.38 12.25
C LEU A 68 0.61 -0.63 13.38
N ASP A 69 -0.41 -1.47 13.53
CA ASP A 69 -0.47 -2.51 14.55
C ASP A 69 -1.34 -3.67 14.07
N ALA A 70 -0.88 -4.89 14.30
CA ALA A 70 -1.59 -6.13 13.98
C ALA A 70 -1.26 -7.24 14.98
N GLN A 71 -2.19 -8.16 15.13
CA GLN A 71 -1.93 -9.45 15.76
C GLN A 71 -1.61 -10.47 14.68
N PHE A 72 -0.45 -11.11 14.76
CA PHE A 72 -0.03 -12.18 13.86
C PHE A 72 -0.36 -13.55 14.48
N PHE A 73 -0.64 -14.52 13.60
CA PHE A 73 -0.95 -15.90 13.95
C PHE A 73 -0.07 -16.83 13.14
N PHE A 74 0.42 -17.90 13.77
CA PHE A 74 1.33 -18.88 13.17
C PHE A 74 0.70 -20.28 13.25
N PRO A 75 -0.39 -20.53 12.51
CA PRO A 75 -1.04 -21.82 12.55
C PRO A 75 -0.16 -22.90 11.90
N ALA A 76 0.01 -24.05 12.57
CA ALA A 76 0.83 -25.15 12.09
C ALA A 76 0.09 -26.11 11.14
N ASN A 77 -1.24 -26.02 11.09
CA ASN A 77 -2.07 -26.95 10.32
C ASN A 77 -3.43 -26.35 9.93
N LYS A 78 -4.15 -27.06 9.06
CA LYS A 78 -5.47 -26.63 8.54
C LYS A 78 -6.52 -26.42 9.63
N LYS A 79 -6.53 -27.26 10.67
CA LYS A 79 -7.47 -27.14 11.79
C LYS A 79 -7.27 -25.84 12.55
N GLU A 80 -6.01 -25.42 12.75
CA GLU A 80 -5.69 -24.14 13.37
C GLU A 80 -6.07 -22.95 12.49
N ILE A 81 -5.82 -23.04 11.17
CA ILE A 81 -6.26 -22.02 10.20
C ILE A 81 -7.78 -21.83 10.26
N ASP A 82 -8.53 -22.92 10.28
CA ASP A 82 -9.99 -22.88 10.28
C ASP A 82 -10.58 -22.39 11.63
N ALA A 83 -9.77 -22.43 12.69
CA ALA A 83 -10.13 -21.92 14.02
C ALA A 83 -9.78 -20.42 14.21
N LEU A 84 -9.09 -19.79 13.26
CA LEU A 84 -8.73 -18.38 13.34
C LEU A 84 -10.00 -17.49 13.35
N PRO A 85 -9.95 -16.31 14.00
CA PRO A 85 -11.05 -15.36 13.96
C PRO A 85 -11.48 -15.07 12.52
N ALA A 86 -12.78 -14.92 12.27
CA ALA A 86 -13.30 -14.56 10.93
C ALA A 86 -12.74 -13.22 10.43
N THR A 87 -12.26 -12.37 11.34
CA THR A 87 -11.56 -11.12 11.07
C THR A 87 -10.07 -11.31 10.77
N THR A 88 -9.58 -12.52 10.56
CA THR A 88 -8.21 -12.76 10.13
C THR A 88 -8.09 -12.51 8.63
N LEU A 89 -6.99 -11.86 8.24
CA LEU A 89 -6.58 -11.66 6.86
C LEU A 89 -5.42 -12.60 6.55
N LYS A 90 -5.28 -12.93 5.28
CA LYS A 90 -4.18 -13.70 4.73
C LYS A 90 -3.44 -12.85 3.73
N GLY A 91 -2.12 -12.86 3.80
CA GLY A 91 -1.26 -12.15 2.85
C GLY A 91 0.08 -12.87 2.67
N ILE A 92 0.88 -12.36 1.74
CA ILE A 92 2.22 -12.86 1.43
C ILE A 92 3.22 -11.76 1.74
N TYR A 93 4.26 -12.07 2.51
CA TYR A 93 5.34 -11.12 2.80
C TYR A 93 6.16 -10.80 1.54
N GLN A 94 6.50 -9.54 1.34
CA GLN A 94 7.20 -9.03 0.14
C GLN A 94 8.53 -8.35 0.48
N TRP A 95 9.14 -8.65 1.62
CA TRP A 95 10.34 -7.96 2.12
C TRP A 95 10.13 -6.46 2.35
N LYS A 96 11.22 -5.76 2.68
CA LYS A 96 11.31 -4.32 2.80
C LYS A 96 11.58 -3.69 1.43
N GLU A 97 10.65 -2.85 0.98
CA GLU A 97 10.65 -2.25 -0.35
C GLU A 97 10.43 -0.73 -0.27
N THR A 98 10.81 -0.01 -1.32
CA THR A 98 10.65 1.46 -1.41
C THR A 98 9.32 1.83 -2.07
N GLY A 99 8.79 3.01 -1.73
CA GLY A 99 7.52 3.53 -2.28
C GLY A 99 7.48 3.66 -3.82
N TYR A 100 8.62 3.73 -4.50
CA TYR A 100 8.68 3.86 -5.96
C TYR A 100 8.02 2.68 -6.68
N LYS A 101 7.93 1.49 -6.04
CA LYS A 101 7.22 0.31 -6.55
C LYS A 101 5.73 0.54 -6.80
N PHE A 102 5.14 1.66 -6.36
CA PHE A 102 3.77 2.07 -6.68
C PHE A 102 3.67 3.03 -7.87
N ILE A 103 4.79 3.40 -8.48
CA ILE A 103 4.92 4.47 -9.48
C ILE A 103 5.60 3.90 -10.74
N PRO A 104 4.85 3.66 -11.83
CA PRO A 104 5.38 3.06 -13.05
C PRO A 104 6.63 3.76 -13.62
N GLU A 105 6.63 5.09 -13.60
CA GLU A 105 7.70 5.91 -14.16
C GLU A 105 9.01 5.70 -13.40
N LEU A 106 8.94 5.61 -12.07
CA LEU A 106 10.12 5.39 -11.24
C LEU A 106 10.61 3.94 -11.28
N ILE A 107 9.70 2.96 -11.42
CA ILE A 107 10.12 1.57 -11.66
C ILE A 107 10.97 1.50 -12.92
N ARG A 108 10.56 2.18 -13.99
CA ARG A 108 11.34 2.21 -15.24
C ARG A 108 12.71 2.84 -15.05
N MET A 109 12.82 3.89 -14.24
CA MET A 109 14.11 4.52 -13.93
C MET A 109 15.02 3.64 -13.09
N VAL A 110 14.47 2.85 -12.15
CA VAL A 110 15.28 2.06 -11.20
C VAL A 110 15.59 0.66 -11.74
N GLU A 111 14.61 0.01 -12.37
CA GLU A 111 14.67 -1.39 -12.79
C GLU A 111 14.74 -1.58 -14.31
N GLY A 112 14.65 -0.49 -15.08
CA GLY A 112 14.61 -0.55 -16.54
C GLY A 112 13.28 -1.00 -17.11
N ALA A 113 13.22 -1.05 -18.44
CA ALA A 113 12.15 -1.75 -19.14
C ALA A 113 12.42 -3.27 -19.12
N LEU A 114 11.36 -4.09 -19.26
CA LEU A 114 11.50 -5.56 -19.23
C LEU A 114 12.40 -6.10 -20.34
N ASP A 115 12.62 -5.33 -21.40
CA ASP A 115 13.43 -5.64 -22.58
C ASP A 115 14.79 -4.92 -22.59
N ASP A 116 15.12 -4.19 -21.53
CA ASP A 116 16.38 -3.45 -21.40
C ASP A 116 17.33 -4.17 -20.43
N GLU A 117 18.17 -5.06 -20.97
CA GLU A 117 19.14 -5.82 -20.18
C GLU A 117 20.35 -4.97 -19.73
N ASP A 118 20.56 -3.81 -20.34
CA ASP A 118 21.70 -2.91 -20.10
C ASP A 118 21.30 -1.63 -19.34
N HIS A 119 20.14 -1.64 -18.66
CA HIS A 119 19.64 -0.49 -17.92
C HIS A 119 20.64 -0.02 -16.86
N ASP A 120 21.15 1.20 -17.02
CA ASP A 120 22.05 1.85 -16.07
C ASP A 120 21.25 2.83 -15.20
N TYR A 121 21.13 2.53 -13.91
CA TYR A 121 20.39 3.36 -12.97
C TYR A 121 21.17 4.66 -12.67
N ASP A 122 20.60 5.79 -13.05
CA ASP A 122 21.11 7.12 -12.70
C ASP A 122 20.45 7.62 -11.40
N GLU A 123 21.22 7.65 -10.32
CA GLU A 123 20.79 8.14 -9.02
C GLU A 123 20.50 9.65 -9.01
N ASP A 124 21.25 10.45 -9.78
CA ASP A 124 21.04 11.89 -9.86
C ASP A 124 19.71 12.19 -10.57
N GLU A 125 19.39 11.45 -11.64
CA GLU A 125 18.08 11.55 -12.30
C GLU A 125 16.94 11.15 -11.36
N TYR A 126 17.13 10.11 -10.54
CA TYR A 126 16.13 9.69 -9.56
C TYR A 126 15.90 10.75 -8.49
N GLU A 127 16.96 11.31 -7.92
CA GLU A 127 16.88 12.38 -6.90
C GLU A 127 16.15 13.61 -7.43
N GLU A 128 16.38 13.96 -8.70
CA GLU A 128 15.72 15.09 -9.35
C GLU A 128 14.21 14.84 -9.54
N LYS A 129 13.84 13.65 -10.03
CA LYS A 129 12.46 13.37 -10.50
C LYS A 129 11.54 12.76 -9.44
N ALA A 130 12.05 11.87 -8.58
CA ALA A 130 11.23 11.12 -7.62
C ALA A 130 10.36 12.00 -6.70
N PRO A 131 10.83 13.17 -6.19
CA PRO A 131 10.00 14.02 -5.35
C PRO A 131 8.68 14.45 -6.02
N GLU A 132 8.74 14.82 -7.31
CA GLU A 132 7.55 15.22 -8.07
C GLU A 132 6.60 14.05 -8.25
N TYR A 133 7.11 12.88 -8.66
CA TYR A 133 6.30 11.69 -8.85
C TYR A 133 5.62 11.23 -7.56
N PHE A 134 6.32 11.26 -6.41
CA PHE A 134 5.74 10.91 -5.12
C PHE A 134 4.68 11.93 -4.68
N ALA A 135 4.91 13.23 -4.89
CA ALA A 135 3.97 14.29 -4.53
C ALA A 135 2.69 14.24 -5.39
N ASN A 136 2.84 13.90 -6.67
CA ASN A 136 1.76 13.81 -7.65
C ASN A 136 1.15 12.40 -7.76
N TRP A 137 1.59 11.45 -6.94
CA TRP A 137 0.95 10.13 -6.89
C TRP A 137 -0.49 10.27 -6.37
N GLY A 138 -1.45 10.12 -7.28
CA GLY A 138 -2.85 10.30 -6.95
C GLY A 138 -3.19 11.74 -6.60
N GLU A 139 -4.09 11.95 -5.64
CA GLU A 139 -4.59 13.31 -5.36
C GLU A 139 -3.81 14.04 -4.26
N PHE A 140 -3.12 13.31 -3.39
CA PHE A 140 -2.47 13.86 -2.19
C PHE A 140 -1.09 13.26 -1.93
N GLY A 141 -0.44 12.80 -2.99
CA GLY A 141 0.83 12.08 -2.94
C GLY A 141 0.75 10.71 -2.28
N LEU A 142 1.86 9.98 -2.39
CA LEU A 142 2.01 8.61 -1.87
C LEU A 142 2.00 8.57 -0.33
N GLY A 143 2.50 9.63 0.31
CA GLY A 143 2.59 9.74 1.77
C GLY A 143 3.80 9.03 2.39
N LEU A 144 4.86 8.84 1.59
CA LEU A 144 6.17 8.30 1.95
C LEU A 144 7.27 9.23 1.42
N ASP A 145 8.44 9.21 2.04
CA ASP A 145 9.64 9.85 1.48
C ASP A 145 10.24 8.97 0.36
N ILE A 146 11.00 9.57 -0.55
CA ILE A 146 11.49 8.88 -1.77
C ILE A 146 12.38 7.66 -1.46
N TYR A 147 13.14 7.70 -0.36
CA TYR A 147 13.98 6.59 0.12
C TYR A 147 13.36 5.83 1.29
N GLN A 148 12.12 6.16 1.67
CA GLN A 148 11.48 5.47 2.77
C GLN A 148 11.15 4.03 2.37
N THR A 149 11.79 3.11 3.06
CA THR A 149 11.60 1.67 2.92
C THR A 149 10.66 1.15 3.98
N LYS A 150 9.78 0.22 3.61
CA LYS A 150 8.79 -0.40 4.49
C LYS A 150 8.66 -1.89 4.16
N PRO A 151 8.49 -2.78 5.15
CA PRO A 151 8.05 -4.14 4.91
C PRO A 151 6.66 -4.11 4.31
N MET A 152 6.39 -5.03 3.40
CA MET A 152 5.14 -5.04 2.67
C MET A 152 4.45 -6.41 2.73
N ILE A 153 3.12 -6.38 2.76
CA ILE A 153 2.28 -7.58 2.70
C ILE A 153 1.33 -7.45 1.50
N LYS A 154 1.45 -8.38 0.56
CA LYS A 154 0.56 -8.55 -0.59
C LYS A 154 -0.72 -9.24 -0.14
N MET A 155 -1.86 -8.57 -0.28
CA MET A 155 -3.19 -9.07 0.05
C MET A 155 -4.10 -9.03 -1.19
N GLY A 156 -4.52 -10.20 -1.68
CA GLY A 156 -5.34 -10.27 -2.87
C GLY A 156 -4.66 -9.60 -4.06
N ASN A 157 -5.24 -8.51 -4.56
CA ASN A 157 -4.72 -7.75 -5.70
C ASN A 157 -3.94 -6.48 -5.32
N GLY A 158 -3.68 -6.22 -4.04
CA GLY A 158 -2.98 -5.00 -3.59
C GLY A 158 -1.93 -5.27 -2.52
N VAL A 159 -1.13 -4.26 -2.22
CA VAL A 159 -0.05 -4.31 -1.22
C VAL A 159 -0.35 -3.31 -0.10
N CYS A 160 -0.09 -3.72 1.14
CA CYS A 160 -0.11 -2.85 2.31
C CYS A 160 1.29 -2.75 2.89
N LEU A 161 1.62 -1.55 3.37
CA LEU A 161 2.85 -1.27 4.10
C LEU A 161 2.68 -1.76 5.55
N LEU A 162 3.79 -2.10 6.20
CA LEU A 162 3.84 -2.45 7.61
C LEU A 162 4.71 -1.45 8.38
N ASN A 163 4.29 -1.08 9.57
CA ASN A 163 5.14 -0.32 10.48
C ASN A 163 6.04 -1.30 11.26
N GLU A 164 7.34 -1.28 10.97
CA GLU A 164 8.34 -2.11 11.64
C GLU A 164 8.37 -1.92 13.15
N TYR A 165 8.17 -0.69 13.65
CA TYR A 165 8.43 -0.36 15.05
C TYR A 165 7.61 -1.20 16.05
N CYS A 166 6.42 -1.66 15.66
CA CYS A 166 5.56 -2.44 16.54
C CYS A 166 5.75 -3.96 16.38
N GLN A 167 6.50 -4.43 15.39
CA GLN A 167 6.64 -5.85 15.06
C GLN A 167 8.06 -6.24 14.57
N GLU A 168 9.09 -5.43 14.87
CA GLU A 168 10.46 -5.58 14.34
C GLU A 168 10.99 -7.00 14.52
N GLU A 169 10.97 -7.51 15.76
CA GLU A 169 11.42 -8.88 16.08
C GLU A 169 10.70 -9.97 15.27
N LEU A 170 9.40 -9.80 15.01
CA LEU A 170 8.64 -10.77 14.21
C LEU A 170 8.97 -10.66 12.71
N ILE A 171 9.14 -9.44 12.21
CA ILE A 171 9.40 -9.17 10.80
C ILE A 171 10.78 -9.68 10.40
N ASP A 172 11.78 -9.53 11.27
CA ASP A 172 13.15 -9.98 11.03
C ASP A 172 13.27 -11.49 10.85
N GLU A 173 12.31 -12.26 11.39
CA GLU A 173 12.24 -13.72 11.24
C GLU A 173 11.51 -14.16 9.96
N TRP A 174 10.88 -13.25 9.22
CA TRP A 174 10.07 -13.62 8.05
C TRP A 174 10.90 -13.77 6.77
N GLU A 175 10.52 -14.76 5.97
CA GLU A 175 11.11 -15.01 4.66
C GLU A 175 10.26 -14.39 3.54
N TYR A 176 10.92 -13.88 2.49
CA TYR A 176 10.21 -13.42 1.30
C TYR A 176 9.29 -14.52 0.75
N GLY A 177 8.03 -14.18 0.46
CA GLY A 177 7.04 -15.15 -0.01
C GLY A 177 6.36 -15.95 1.11
N GLN A 178 6.73 -15.74 2.38
CA GLN A 178 6.07 -16.37 3.51
C GLN A 178 4.60 -15.96 3.60
N GLU A 179 3.75 -16.95 3.85
CA GLU A 179 2.33 -16.75 4.08
C GLU A 179 2.09 -16.27 5.52
N LEU A 180 1.39 -15.14 5.65
CA LEU A 180 1.10 -14.50 6.92
C LEU A 180 -0.40 -14.50 7.20
N TYR A 181 -0.76 -14.83 8.44
CA TYR A 181 -2.11 -14.72 8.98
C TYR A 181 -2.13 -13.62 10.04
N PHE A 182 -2.98 -12.61 9.87
CA PHE A 182 -2.97 -11.46 10.76
C PHE A 182 -4.31 -10.76 10.87
N MET A 183 -4.53 -10.09 12.00
CA MET A 183 -5.68 -9.25 12.25
C MET A 183 -5.19 -7.82 12.50
N PRO A 184 -5.38 -6.89 11.55
CA PRO A 184 -5.00 -5.50 11.74
C PRO A 184 -5.81 -4.87 12.89
N LYS A 185 -5.11 -4.21 13.81
CA LYS A 185 -5.71 -3.43 14.90
C LYS A 185 -5.79 -1.95 14.55
N THR A 186 -4.73 -1.43 13.94
CA THR A 186 -4.67 -0.03 13.50
C THR A 186 -4.15 0.06 12.08
N LEU A 187 -4.92 0.73 11.23
CA LEU A 187 -4.56 1.02 9.83
C LEU A 187 -4.50 2.53 9.61
N LEU A 188 -3.54 2.98 8.82
CA LEU A 188 -3.35 4.37 8.41
C LEU A 188 -3.50 4.49 6.90
N LEU A 189 -4.31 5.43 6.45
CA LEU A 189 -4.40 5.84 5.05
C LEU A 189 -3.24 6.80 4.74
N ARG A 190 -2.32 6.36 3.90
CA ARG A 190 -1.12 7.11 3.50
C ARG A 190 -1.34 7.93 2.23
N GLY A 191 -2.04 7.38 1.25
CA GLY A 191 -2.27 7.99 -0.05
C GLY A 191 -3.55 7.46 -0.69
N ILE A 192 -4.13 8.25 -1.61
CA ILE A 192 -5.28 7.83 -2.40
C ILE A 192 -5.11 8.20 -3.88
N HIS A 193 -5.67 7.35 -4.73
CA HIS A 193 -5.73 7.58 -6.16
C HIS A 193 -7.13 7.20 -6.68
N THR A 194 -7.76 8.10 -7.45
CA THR A 194 -9.13 7.94 -7.96
C THR A 194 -9.20 7.24 -9.33
N GLY A 195 -8.11 7.27 -10.10
CA GLY A 195 -7.99 6.56 -11.37
C GLY A 195 -7.70 5.07 -11.22
N LYS A 196 -7.93 4.31 -12.30
CA LYS A 196 -7.35 2.98 -12.47
C LYS A 196 -5.84 3.15 -12.68
N LEU A 197 -5.01 2.65 -11.76
CA LEU A 197 -3.58 2.50 -12.02
C LEU A 197 -3.43 1.58 -13.23
N LYS A 198 -3.11 2.15 -14.39
CA LYS A 198 -2.85 1.39 -15.61
C LYS A 198 -1.34 1.22 -15.72
N TYR A 199 -0.82 0.11 -15.22
CA TYR A 199 0.46 -0.37 -15.74
C TYR A 199 0.18 -1.07 -17.05
N ASN A 200 0.77 -0.57 -18.13
CA ASN A 200 0.84 -1.34 -19.36
C ASN A 200 2.32 -1.47 -19.71
N PRO A 201 2.99 -2.57 -19.32
CA PRO A 201 4.43 -2.74 -19.58
C PRO A 201 4.78 -2.71 -21.08
N ILE A 202 3.79 -2.87 -21.96
CA ILE A 202 3.97 -3.02 -23.40
C ILE A 202 3.78 -1.71 -24.18
N ALA A 203 3.12 -0.70 -23.60
CA ALA A 203 2.70 0.49 -24.34
C ALA A 203 3.39 1.73 -23.81
N LEU A 204 4.64 1.95 -24.19
CA LEU A 204 5.29 3.26 -24.37
C LEU A 204 6.73 3.01 -24.90
N ALA A 205 6.79 2.36 -26.05
CA ALA A 205 7.98 2.28 -26.92
C ALA A 205 7.56 2.73 -28.32
N GLN A 206 6.91 3.90 -28.44
CA GLN A 206 6.71 4.60 -29.72
C GLN A 206 6.56 6.10 -29.45
N THR A 207 7.68 6.81 -29.44
CA THR A 207 7.83 8.17 -29.98
C THR A 207 9.29 8.38 -30.31
#